data_AF-A0A970LJA7-F1
#
_entry.id   AF-A0A970LJA7-F1
#
_cell.length_a   1.000
_cell.length_b   1.000
_cell.length_c   1.000
_cell.angle_alpha   90.00
_cell.angle_beta   90.00
_cell.angle_gamma   90.00
#
_symmetry.space_group_name_H-M   'P 1'
#
loop_
_entity.id
_entity.type
_entity.pdbx_description
1 polymer ?
#
loop_
_entity_poly.entity_id
_entity_poly.type
_entity_poly.pdbx_seq_one_letter_code
_entity_poly.pdbx_strand_id
1 'polypeptide(L)'
;GPMQGAKVIVTADFDGDGEVDFIVENVTAIDGTYSIEVPKGETEYEIEIIKPIVLNEDDEPIFVSYRQKANAEEIVGDEGEEIGSIGTFAGLIIMKDANGKNIIAGKDGKDIRINELTADGNVLYKDIIDKNTGLFSIEGLSIGEKHEFLITMEADNRELILGKIVITLTDRNEIRIHEELIDPYGTIKDASTGKVLDGVKVELFYADTVRNKANSIVSYTSVPMPGITDFEPNDNANPQISTKTLIWNGDPAINDWANYAWMVFNNIDYYIVATKLGYETYRSPDIAVDGNIIKHSFYMIPLSGDDGGGGKGSSGDGDSGKGSKGGGKVVTPVSPKEEPKPEDGLPVEDAIELSADQRLYLEETDGELEIKYVSTNENGKNGLHRRYIQGVPGGEFKPDNNITRAEIAVAFSRILKLEDLVKGEVLYDDVDLGAWHARGVEAASKEGLFHGTGDGYFRPVQAITRGELATVIARFLKLPDEKLIETKFKDTVNHWAFNYIAELYRNNIVTGYADGIFRPGD
;
A
#
# COMPACT_ATOMS: atom_id res chain seq x y z
N GLY A 1 -2.36 14.97 -4.95
CA GLY A 1 -2.14 16.04 -5.94
C GLY A 1 -2.48 17.40 -5.36
N PRO A 2 -2.04 18.48 -6.01
CA PRO A 2 -2.21 19.85 -5.53
C PRO A 2 -3.66 20.18 -5.17
N MET A 3 -3.83 20.99 -4.11
CA MET A 3 -5.15 21.32 -3.56
C MET A 3 -5.92 22.33 -4.43
N GLN A 4 -6.36 21.95 -5.62
CA GLN A 4 -7.12 22.84 -6.51
C GLN A 4 -8.46 23.28 -5.90
N GLY A 5 -8.78 24.57 -5.99
CA GLY A 5 -10.10 25.09 -5.64
C GLY A 5 -10.40 25.15 -4.14
N ALA A 6 -9.39 24.99 -3.29
CA ALA A 6 -9.51 25.20 -1.85
C ALA A 6 -9.62 26.71 -1.56
N LYS A 7 -10.47 27.07 -0.60
CA LYS A 7 -10.60 28.46 -0.16
C LYS A 7 -9.48 28.75 0.83
N VAL A 8 -8.72 29.80 0.59
CA VAL A 8 -7.68 30.29 1.49
C VAL A 8 -8.16 31.59 2.11
N ILE A 9 -8.08 31.70 3.43
CA ILE A 9 -8.39 32.91 4.19
C ILE A 9 -7.13 33.30 4.94
N VAL A 10 -6.66 34.52 4.75
CA VAL A 10 -5.50 35.06 5.46
C VAL A 10 -5.96 36.18 6.36
N THR A 11 -5.64 36.08 7.64
CA THR A 11 -6.00 37.07 8.66
C THR A 11 -4.77 37.57 9.42
N ALA A 12 -4.83 38.82 9.86
CA ALA A 12 -3.87 39.35 10.83
C ALA A 12 -4.56 40.33 11.79
N ASP A 13 -4.13 40.28 13.04
CA ASP A 13 -4.41 41.24 14.11
C ASP A 13 -3.13 42.07 14.29
N PHE A 14 -3.16 43.33 13.88
CA PHE A 14 -1.95 44.16 13.79
C PHE A 14 -1.58 44.83 15.10
N ASP A 15 -2.55 45.03 15.99
CA ASP A 15 -2.36 45.71 17.27
C ASP A 15 -2.43 44.76 18.48
N GLY A 16 -2.78 43.49 18.24
CA GLY A 16 -2.78 42.41 19.23
C GLY A 16 -3.96 42.48 20.20
N ASP A 17 -5.04 43.16 19.82
CA ASP A 17 -6.23 43.33 20.67
C ASP A 17 -7.22 42.16 20.61
N GLY A 18 -6.98 41.19 19.71
CA GLY A 18 -7.81 40.02 19.47
C GLY A 18 -8.88 40.22 18.39
N GLU A 19 -8.98 41.40 17.78
CA GLU A 19 -9.83 41.67 16.62
C GLU A 19 -9.01 41.59 15.31
N VAL A 20 -9.63 41.06 14.25
CA VAL A 20 -8.96 40.89 12.96
C VAL A 20 -8.98 42.23 12.20
N ASP A 21 -7.80 42.82 12.00
CA ASP A 21 -7.61 44.07 11.26
C ASP A 21 -7.52 43.88 9.74
N PHE A 22 -7.03 42.71 9.32
CA PHE A 22 -6.84 42.36 7.91
C PHE A 22 -7.43 40.98 7.63
N ILE A 23 -8.24 40.90 6.58
CA ILE A 23 -8.76 39.64 6.06
C ILE A 23 -8.77 39.67 4.53
N VAL A 24 -8.18 38.66 3.92
CA VAL A 24 -8.25 38.42 2.47
C VAL A 24 -8.64 36.98 2.22
N GLU A 25 -9.52 36.78 1.24
CA GLU A 25 -9.89 35.46 0.74
C GLU A 25 -9.29 35.26 -0.65
N ASN A 26 -8.77 34.06 -0.90
CA ASN A 26 -8.32 33.60 -2.20
C ASN A 26 -8.77 32.16 -2.45
N VAL A 27 -8.59 31.67 -3.68
CA VAL A 27 -8.85 30.29 -4.06
C VAL A 27 -7.60 29.77 -4.73
N THR A 28 -7.18 28.57 -4.33
CA THR A 28 -5.99 27.94 -4.92
C THR A 28 -6.21 27.61 -6.40
N ALA A 29 -5.15 27.80 -7.19
CA ALA A 29 -5.09 27.47 -8.59
C ALA A 29 -5.09 25.94 -8.83
N ILE A 30 -5.07 25.52 -10.10
CA ILE A 30 -5.09 24.10 -10.49
C ILE A 30 -3.90 23.33 -9.91
N ASP A 31 -2.75 23.99 -9.81
CA ASP A 31 -1.51 23.49 -9.21
C ASP A 31 -1.46 23.72 -7.69
N GLY A 32 -2.57 24.13 -7.06
CA GLY A 32 -2.67 24.29 -5.61
C GLY A 32 -2.06 25.59 -5.08
N THR A 33 -1.44 26.40 -5.94
CA THR A 33 -0.78 27.65 -5.55
C THR A 33 -1.79 28.78 -5.28
N TYR A 34 -1.42 29.74 -4.45
CA TYR A 34 -2.15 30.99 -4.25
C TYR A 34 -1.16 32.12 -3.94
N SER A 35 -1.56 33.36 -4.17
CA SER A 35 -0.76 34.54 -3.83
C SER A 35 -1.66 35.61 -3.24
N ILE A 36 -1.25 36.20 -2.12
CA ILE A 36 -2.03 37.20 -1.39
C ILE A 36 -1.10 38.37 -1.09
N GLU A 37 -1.53 39.56 -1.50
CA GLU A 37 -0.86 40.80 -1.13
C GLU A 37 -1.14 41.12 0.33
N VAL A 38 -0.09 41.27 1.12
CA VAL A 38 -0.18 41.61 2.54
C VAL A 38 0.29 43.04 2.80
N PRO A 39 -0.35 43.78 3.72
CA PRO A 39 -0.12 45.22 3.87
C PRO A 39 1.06 45.56 4.82
N LYS A 40 1.60 44.60 5.57
CA LYS A 40 2.59 44.84 6.62
C LYS A 40 3.61 43.70 6.74
N GLY A 41 4.89 44.05 6.80
CA GLY A 41 5.99 43.12 7.08
C GLY A 41 6.19 42.92 8.58
N GLU A 42 7.12 42.05 8.95
CA GLU A 42 7.41 41.71 10.36
C GLU A 42 6.14 41.38 11.16
N THR A 43 5.18 40.74 10.50
CA THR A 43 3.84 40.48 11.04
C THR A 43 3.51 39.02 10.81
N GLU A 44 2.96 38.38 11.84
CA GLU A 44 2.43 37.02 11.75
C GLU A 44 1.05 37.07 11.09
N TYR A 45 0.86 36.23 10.08
CA TYR A 45 -0.41 36.02 9.43
C TYR A 45 -0.91 34.62 9.76
N GLU A 46 -2.19 34.53 10.13
CA GLU A 46 -2.89 33.25 10.22
C GLU A 46 -3.47 32.90 8.86
N ILE A 47 -3.24 31.68 8.41
CA ILE A 47 -3.72 31.17 7.13
C ILE A 47 -4.65 30.00 7.41
N GLU A 48 -5.90 30.11 6.96
CA GLU A 48 -6.92 29.09 7.04
C GLU A 48 -7.23 28.57 5.63
N ILE A 49 -7.02 27.27 5.40
CA ILE A 49 -7.32 26.60 4.14
C ILE A 49 -8.52 25.68 4.35
N ILE A 50 -9.60 25.95 3.61
CA ILE A 50 -10.85 25.21 3.69
C ILE A 50 -11.01 24.33 2.45
N LYS A 51 -11.08 23.01 2.68
CA LYS A 51 -11.21 21.99 1.63
C LYS A 51 -12.51 21.18 1.82
N PRO A 52 -13.31 20.95 0.77
CA PRO A 52 -14.37 19.95 0.82
C PRO A 52 -13.77 18.55 0.69
N ILE A 53 -14.06 17.66 1.63
CA ILE A 53 -13.68 16.25 1.62
C ILE A 53 -14.95 15.41 1.55
N VAL A 54 -15.01 14.51 0.57
CA VAL A 54 -16.09 13.53 0.40
C VAL A 54 -15.57 12.19 0.88
N LEU A 55 -16.04 11.72 2.04
CA LEU A 55 -15.54 10.48 2.64
C LEU A 55 -15.97 9.23 1.85
N ASN A 56 -17.17 9.26 1.25
CA ASN A 56 -17.74 8.14 0.49
C ASN A 56 -18.54 8.68 -0.70
N GLU A 57 -18.72 7.88 -1.76
CA GLU A 57 -19.30 8.30 -3.05
C GLU A 57 -20.65 9.03 -2.95
N ASP A 58 -21.48 8.66 -1.97
CA ASP A 58 -22.82 9.24 -1.76
C ASP A 58 -22.89 10.27 -0.59
N ASP A 59 -21.77 10.59 0.05
CA ASP A 59 -21.76 11.50 1.20
C ASP A 59 -21.74 12.97 0.75
N GLU A 60 -22.40 13.83 1.53
CA GLU A 60 -22.25 15.27 1.41
C GLU A 60 -20.80 15.68 1.77
N PRO A 61 -20.19 16.63 1.04
CA PRO A 61 -18.84 17.10 1.35
C PRO A 61 -18.75 17.71 2.75
N ILE A 62 -17.72 17.32 3.48
CA ILE A 62 -17.34 17.90 4.76
C ILE A 62 -16.30 18.96 4.51
N PHE A 63 -16.55 20.19 4.93
CA PHE A 63 -15.57 21.27 4.84
C PHE A 63 -14.63 21.18 6.04
N VAL A 64 -13.39 20.82 5.78
CA VAL A 64 -12.32 20.78 6.77
C VAL A 64 -11.48 22.04 6.64
N SER A 65 -11.07 22.57 7.79
CA SER A 65 -10.27 23.78 7.89
C SER A 65 -8.90 23.45 8.46
N TYR A 66 -7.85 23.77 7.71
CA TYR A 66 -6.46 23.59 8.09
C TYR A 66 -5.86 24.95 8.38
N ARG A 67 -5.28 25.10 9.57
CA ARG A 67 -4.71 26.37 10.02
C ARG A 67 -3.21 26.26 10.15
N GLN A 68 -2.53 27.32 9.73
CA GLN A 68 -1.11 27.50 9.92
C GLN A 68 -0.79 28.98 10.15
N LYS A 69 0.46 29.22 10.53
CA LYS A 69 1.03 30.56 10.65
C LYS A 69 2.14 30.77 9.63
N ALA A 70 2.25 32.00 9.18
CA ALA A 70 3.31 32.45 8.30
C ALA A 70 3.83 33.82 8.79
N ASN A 71 5.14 34.00 8.80
CA ASN A 71 5.75 35.27 9.20
C ASN A 71 6.23 36.00 7.96
N ALA A 72 5.57 37.10 7.60
CA ALA A 72 6.10 38.00 6.60
C ALA A 72 7.38 38.62 7.18
N GLU A 73 8.54 38.38 6.55
CA GLU A 73 9.81 39.00 6.95
C GLU A 73 9.79 40.52 6.66
N GLU A 74 10.97 41.16 6.61
CA GLU A 74 11.09 42.58 6.29
C GLU A 74 10.65 42.82 4.84
N ILE A 75 9.50 43.47 4.62
CA ILE A 75 9.05 43.83 3.27
C ILE A 75 10.02 44.88 2.70
N VAL A 76 10.93 44.43 1.84
CA VAL A 76 11.94 45.30 1.20
C VAL A 76 11.37 46.07 -0.01
N GLY A 77 10.11 45.80 -0.38
CA GLY A 77 9.37 46.54 -1.41
C GLY A 77 9.62 46.08 -2.86
N ASP A 78 10.23 44.92 -3.06
CA ASP A 78 10.34 44.28 -4.38
C ASP A 78 9.15 43.33 -4.63
N GLU A 79 8.63 43.28 -5.86
CA GLU A 79 7.58 42.33 -6.26
C GLU A 79 8.12 40.89 -6.20
N GLY A 80 7.45 40.02 -5.42
CA GLY A 80 7.68 38.56 -5.47
C GLY A 80 8.38 37.92 -4.26
N GLU A 81 8.30 38.52 -3.06
CA GLU A 81 8.83 37.88 -1.84
C GLU A 81 7.94 36.70 -1.42
N GLU A 82 8.53 35.51 -1.28
CA GLU A 82 7.84 34.29 -0.86
C GLU A 82 7.84 34.18 0.66
N ILE A 83 6.65 34.05 1.25
CA ILE A 83 6.49 33.86 2.69
C ILE A 83 6.22 32.37 2.96
N GLY A 84 7.17 31.71 3.63
CA GLY A 84 7.04 30.31 4.01
C GLY A 84 6.18 30.07 5.26
N SER A 85 5.59 28.88 5.31
CA SER A 85 4.99 28.31 6.52
C SER A 85 6.06 27.96 7.57
N ILE A 86 5.63 27.76 8.81
CA ILE A 86 6.51 27.41 9.94
C ILE A 86 6.83 25.89 9.97
N GLY A 87 6.79 25.20 8.82
CA GLY A 87 6.96 23.75 8.77
C GLY A 87 5.79 23.04 9.45
N THR A 88 4.60 23.18 8.85
CA THR A 88 3.34 22.66 9.40
C THR A 88 2.94 21.34 8.73
N PHE A 89 2.67 20.33 9.54
CA PHE A 89 2.08 19.07 9.13
C PHE A 89 0.65 18.97 9.66
N ALA A 90 -0.33 18.97 8.76
CA ALA A 90 -1.74 18.86 9.12
C ALA A 90 -2.40 17.72 8.36
N GLY A 91 -3.50 17.20 8.87
CA GLY A 91 -4.12 16.06 8.19
C GLY A 91 -5.44 15.68 8.77
N LEU A 92 -6.07 14.73 8.10
CA LEU A 92 -7.33 14.15 8.47
C LEU A 92 -7.12 12.65 8.71
N ILE A 93 -7.46 12.18 9.90
CA ILE A 93 -7.46 10.74 10.20
C ILE A 93 -8.84 10.16 9.91
N ILE A 94 -8.87 9.14 9.05
CA ILE A 94 -10.08 8.44 8.63
C ILE A 94 -9.94 6.97 9.02
N MET A 95 -11.01 6.37 9.51
CA MET A 95 -11.08 4.93 9.76
C MET A 95 -12.17 4.30 8.89
N LYS A 96 -12.08 3.00 8.66
CA LYS A 96 -13.21 2.23 8.15
C LYS A 96 -14.05 1.71 9.29
N ASP A 97 -15.37 1.83 9.14
CA ASP A 97 -16.32 1.18 10.03
C ASP A 97 -16.50 -0.31 9.67
N ALA A 98 -17.29 -1.01 10.48
CA ALA A 98 -17.63 -2.43 10.30
C ALA A 98 -18.29 -2.75 8.93
N ASN A 99 -18.86 -1.75 8.25
CA ASN A 99 -19.50 -1.88 6.94
C ASN A 99 -18.56 -1.50 5.78
N GLY A 100 -17.29 -1.20 6.07
CA GLY A 100 -16.31 -0.76 5.09
C GLY A 100 -16.48 0.69 4.65
N LYS A 101 -17.35 1.48 5.31
CA LYS A 101 -17.55 2.91 5.05
C LYS A 101 -16.46 3.72 5.72
N ASN A 102 -15.94 4.73 5.02
CA ASN A 102 -14.99 5.66 5.59
C ASN A 102 -15.71 6.58 6.60
N ILE A 103 -15.16 6.70 7.81
CA ILE A 103 -15.66 7.52 8.91
C ILE A 103 -14.54 8.37 9.50
N ILE A 104 -14.89 9.53 10.04
CA ILE A 104 -13.96 10.37 10.79
C ILE A 104 -13.48 9.61 12.03
N ALA A 105 -12.17 9.60 12.23
CA ALA A 105 -11.59 8.96 13.38
C ALA A 105 -11.94 9.73 14.69
N GLY A 106 -12.34 9.01 15.75
CA GLY A 106 -12.70 9.59 17.04
C GLY A 106 -14.14 10.10 17.14
N LYS A 107 -14.91 10.06 16.04
CA LYS A 107 -16.34 10.45 16.02
C LYS A 107 -17.23 9.59 16.90
N ASP A 108 -16.79 8.37 17.21
CA ASP A 108 -17.39 7.45 18.18
C ASP A 108 -17.09 7.81 19.65
N GLY A 109 -16.42 8.96 19.88
CA GLY A 109 -16.11 9.49 21.20
C GLY A 109 -14.76 9.02 21.76
N LYS A 110 -14.00 8.20 21.01
CA LYS A 110 -12.68 7.72 21.42
C LYS A 110 -11.61 8.79 21.24
N ASP A 111 -10.70 8.89 22.21
CA ASP A 111 -9.53 9.75 22.11
C ASP A 111 -8.50 9.09 21.20
N ILE A 112 -8.36 9.62 19.99
CA ILE A 112 -7.31 9.25 19.06
C ILE A 112 -6.20 10.29 19.17
N ARG A 113 -4.97 9.80 19.25
CA ARG A 113 -3.78 10.61 19.48
C ARG A 113 -2.81 10.46 18.34
N ILE A 114 -2.11 11.54 18.03
CA ILE A 114 -0.96 11.55 17.13
C ILE A 114 0.29 11.81 17.98
N ASN A 115 1.30 10.95 17.84
CA ASN A 115 2.52 10.99 18.65
C ASN A 115 3.74 11.02 17.73
N GLU A 116 4.53 12.09 17.75
CA GLU A 116 5.79 12.12 17.03
C GLU A 116 6.85 11.32 17.78
N LEU A 117 7.63 10.51 17.06
CA LEU A 117 8.71 9.70 17.61
C LEU A 117 10.08 10.23 17.21
N THR A 118 11.05 10.10 18.12
CA THR A 118 12.48 10.14 17.77
C THR A 118 12.87 8.89 17.00
N ALA A 119 14.05 8.93 16.36
CA ALA A 119 14.69 7.74 15.77
C ALA A 119 14.88 6.59 16.77
N ASP A 120 14.97 6.88 18.07
CA ASP A 120 15.10 5.90 19.16
C ASP A 120 13.73 5.45 19.72
N GLY A 121 12.62 5.88 19.14
CA GLY A 121 11.25 5.51 19.53
C GLY A 121 10.69 6.26 20.75
N ASN A 122 11.33 7.34 21.19
CA ASN A 122 10.79 8.19 22.27
C ASN A 122 9.77 9.18 21.73
N VAL A 123 8.71 9.45 22.50
CA VAL A 123 7.69 10.42 22.10
C VAL A 123 8.21 11.85 22.27
N LEU A 124 8.30 12.61 21.18
CA LEU A 124 8.67 14.03 21.16
C LEU A 124 7.47 14.96 21.35
N TYR A 125 6.36 14.60 20.69
CA TYR A 125 5.13 15.36 20.68
C TYR A 125 3.95 14.40 20.83
N LYS A 126 2.89 14.86 21.49
CA LYS A 126 1.66 14.10 21.70
C LYS A 126 0.48 15.05 21.73
N ASP A 127 -0.51 14.80 20.89
CA ASP A 127 -1.76 15.55 20.90
C ASP A 127 -2.96 14.66 20.55
N ILE A 128 -4.16 15.16 20.86
CA ILE A 128 -5.44 14.52 20.57
C ILE A 128 -5.99 15.13 19.29
N ILE A 129 -6.38 14.31 18.33
CA ILE A 129 -7.03 14.81 17.10
C ILE A 129 -8.41 15.38 17.44
N ASP A 130 -8.89 16.36 16.66
CA ASP A 130 -10.23 16.87 16.82
C ASP A 130 -11.25 15.75 16.56
N LYS A 131 -12.07 15.40 17.55
CA LYS A 131 -12.97 14.25 17.48
C LYS A 131 -14.15 14.43 16.52
N ASN A 132 -14.50 15.67 16.19
CA ASN A 132 -15.64 15.96 15.33
C ASN A 132 -15.24 15.91 13.85
N THR A 133 -14.01 16.34 13.57
CA THR A 133 -13.50 16.53 12.21
C THR A 133 -12.42 15.52 11.84
N GLY A 134 -11.73 14.91 12.81
CA GLY A 134 -10.59 14.00 12.62
C GLY A 134 -9.27 14.71 12.36
N LEU A 135 -9.25 16.04 12.51
CA LEU A 135 -8.12 16.88 12.11
C LEU A 135 -7.02 16.93 13.16
N PHE A 136 -5.79 17.04 12.68
CA PHE A 136 -4.62 17.41 13.48
C PHE A 136 -3.80 18.47 12.75
N SER A 137 -3.01 19.24 13.50
CA SER A 137 -2.02 20.19 12.97
C SER A 137 -0.82 20.24 13.92
N ILE A 138 0.37 20.08 13.37
CA ILE A 138 1.64 20.04 14.10
C ILE A 138 2.56 21.09 13.44
N GLU A 139 3.03 22.05 14.22
CA GLU A 139 3.86 23.15 13.74
C GLU A 139 5.31 23.01 14.21
N GLY A 140 6.24 23.67 13.53
CA GLY A 140 7.64 23.76 13.96
C GLY A 140 8.47 22.51 13.67
N LEU A 141 8.06 21.71 12.69
CA LEU A 141 8.81 20.53 12.27
C LEU A 141 10.05 20.92 11.44
N SER A 142 11.11 20.12 11.55
CA SER A 142 12.37 20.35 10.83
C SER A 142 12.25 19.96 9.36
N ILE A 143 12.82 20.78 8.49
CA ILE A 143 12.76 20.58 7.04
C ILE A 143 13.97 19.76 6.58
N GLY A 144 13.72 18.86 5.64
CA GLY A 144 14.68 17.89 5.12
C GLY A 144 14.89 16.68 6.06
N GLU A 145 14.24 16.67 7.22
CA GLU A 145 14.32 15.57 8.17
C GLU A 145 13.09 14.66 8.06
N LYS A 146 13.31 13.37 8.34
CA LYS A 146 12.25 12.37 8.37
C LYS A 146 11.54 12.43 9.72
N HIS A 147 10.24 12.64 9.71
CA HIS A 147 9.38 12.60 10.89
C HIS A 147 8.52 11.35 10.87
N GLU A 148 8.37 10.71 12.03
CA GLU A 148 7.54 9.53 12.20
C GLU A 148 6.47 9.80 13.26
N PHE A 149 5.20 9.59 12.91
CA PHE A 149 4.06 9.79 13.78
C PHE A 149 3.31 8.49 14.01
N LEU A 150 2.98 8.18 15.25
CA LEU A 150 2.09 7.09 15.64
C LEU A 150 0.70 7.61 15.94
N ILE A 151 -0.29 7.01 15.26
CA ILE A 151 -1.69 7.17 15.60
C ILE A 151 -2.02 6.10 16.63
N THR A 152 -2.46 6.52 17.82
CA THR A 152 -2.81 5.62 18.90
C THR A 152 -4.19 5.91 19.45
N MET A 153 -4.78 4.92 20.11
CA MET A 153 -5.92 5.11 21.00
C MET A 153 -5.64 4.44 22.33
N GLU A 154 -6.32 4.91 23.37
CA GLU A 154 -6.23 4.29 24.69
C GLU A 154 -7.37 3.30 24.90
N ALA A 155 -7.01 2.10 25.35
CA ALA A 155 -7.96 1.08 25.77
C ALA A 155 -7.38 0.31 26.97
N ASP A 156 -8.17 0.14 28.02
CA ASP A 156 -7.75 -0.49 29.29
C ASP A 156 -6.42 0.08 29.84
N ASN A 157 -6.27 1.41 29.83
CA ASN A 157 -5.07 2.15 30.25
C ASN A 157 -3.78 1.75 29.49
N ARG A 158 -3.91 1.19 28.29
CA ARG A 158 -2.79 0.86 27.40
C ARG A 158 -3.01 1.49 26.04
N GLU A 159 -1.92 1.85 25.39
CA GLU A 159 -1.96 2.40 24.03
C GLU A 159 -2.02 1.27 23.01
N LEU A 160 -3.05 1.32 22.16
CA LEU A 160 -3.19 0.52 20.97
C LEU A 160 -2.67 1.32 19.78
N ILE A 161 -1.94 0.66 18.89
CA ILE A 161 -1.55 1.27 17.61
C ILE A 161 -2.72 1.18 16.66
N LEU A 162 -3.07 2.34 16.11
CA LEU A 162 -3.99 2.46 15.00
C LEU A 162 -3.26 2.62 13.68
N GLY A 163 -2.14 3.36 13.64
CA GLY A 163 -1.45 3.71 12.41
C GLY A 163 -0.07 4.32 12.59
N LYS A 164 0.68 4.40 11.50
CA LYS A 164 1.98 5.09 11.44
C LYS A 164 2.03 5.95 10.18
N ILE A 165 2.32 7.22 10.36
CA ILE A 165 2.58 8.16 9.28
C ILE A 165 4.05 8.50 9.27
N VAL A 166 4.66 8.51 8.08
CA VAL A 166 6.06 8.88 7.90
C VAL A 166 6.09 9.96 6.82
N ILE A 167 6.67 11.11 7.15
CA ILE A 167 6.80 12.24 6.21
C ILE A 167 8.23 12.77 6.21
N THR A 168 8.58 13.51 5.16
CA THR A 168 9.78 14.34 5.11
C THR A 168 9.37 15.67 4.52
N LEU A 169 9.50 16.76 5.28
CA LEU A 169 9.17 18.09 4.78
C LEU A 169 10.26 18.53 3.81
N THR A 170 9.90 18.88 2.58
CA THR A 170 10.86 19.15 1.51
C THR A 170 11.18 20.64 1.34
N ASP A 171 10.26 21.53 1.73
CA ASP A 171 10.44 22.97 1.67
C ASP A 171 9.73 23.70 2.84
N ARG A 172 9.92 25.03 2.92
CA ARG A 172 9.29 25.90 3.92
C ARG A 172 7.90 26.38 3.53
N ASN A 173 7.41 26.10 2.32
CA ASN A 173 6.23 26.79 1.78
C ASN A 173 5.04 25.85 1.61
N GLU A 174 5.20 24.56 1.90
CA GLU A 174 4.15 23.55 1.76
C GLU A 174 3.39 23.30 3.07
N ILE A 175 2.06 23.10 2.94
CA ILE A 175 1.29 22.32 3.89
C ILE A 175 1.09 20.95 3.28
N ARG A 176 1.55 19.92 3.98
CA ARG A 176 1.20 18.54 3.63
C ARG A 176 -0.09 18.18 4.34
N ILE A 177 -1.17 18.02 3.56
CA ILE A 177 -2.44 17.51 4.04
C ILE A 177 -2.48 16.01 3.79
N HIS A 178 -2.41 15.25 4.88
CA HIS A 178 -2.37 13.80 4.82
C HIS A 178 -3.74 13.18 5.17
N GLU A 179 -4.23 12.28 4.31
CA GLU A 179 -5.40 11.44 4.58
C GLU A 179 -4.90 10.02 4.88
N GLU A 180 -4.90 9.62 6.16
CA GLU A 180 -4.49 8.26 6.55
C GLU A 180 -5.72 7.37 6.71
N LEU A 181 -5.74 6.23 5.99
CA LEU A 181 -6.73 5.17 6.17
C LEU A 181 -6.14 4.02 6.99
N ILE A 182 -6.73 3.78 8.15
CA ILE A 182 -6.37 2.65 9.02
C ILE A 182 -7.12 1.38 8.58
N ASP A 183 -6.39 0.39 8.01
CA ASP A 183 -6.90 -0.95 7.64
C ASP A 183 -6.19 -2.09 8.42
N PRO A 184 -6.78 -2.58 9.53
CA PRO A 184 -6.18 -3.62 10.35
C PRO A 184 -6.52 -5.06 9.89
N TYR A 185 -7.25 -5.26 8.80
CA TYR A 185 -7.81 -6.57 8.43
C TYR A 185 -6.86 -7.43 7.59
N GLY A 186 -6.49 -8.60 8.13
CA GLY A 186 -5.74 -9.65 7.44
C GLY A 186 -6.66 -10.62 6.69
N THR A 187 -6.21 -11.19 5.57
CA THR A 187 -6.97 -12.17 4.79
C THR A 187 -6.35 -13.56 4.86
N ILE A 188 -7.19 -14.58 5.03
CA ILE A 188 -6.77 -15.99 5.07
C ILE A 188 -7.22 -16.72 3.80
N LYS A 189 -6.32 -17.46 3.15
CA LYS A 189 -6.58 -18.18 1.90
C LYS A 189 -6.19 -19.65 1.95
N ASP A 190 -6.83 -20.45 1.13
CA ASP A 190 -6.47 -21.83 0.85
C ASP A 190 -5.23 -21.84 -0.05
N ALA A 191 -4.18 -22.54 0.37
CA ALA A 191 -2.91 -22.60 -0.36
C ALA A 191 -3.04 -23.28 -1.74
N SER A 192 -3.99 -24.20 -1.91
CA SER A 192 -4.18 -24.99 -3.13
C SER A 192 -5.05 -24.29 -4.17
N THR A 193 -6.12 -23.63 -3.74
CA THR A 193 -7.09 -23.00 -4.63
C THR A 193 -6.91 -21.49 -4.76
N GLY A 194 -6.16 -20.87 -3.84
CA GLY A 194 -6.03 -19.41 -3.73
C GLY A 194 -7.31 -18.70 -3.29
N LYS A 195 -8.39 -19.46 -3.05
CA LYS A 195 -9.66 -18.94 -2.55
C LYS A 195 -9.53 -18.62 -1.08
N VAL A 196 -10.39 -17.74 -0.62
CA VAL A 196 -10.41 -17.33 0.77
C VAL A 196 -11.01 -18.40 1.69
N LEU A 197 -10.55 -18.42 2.94
CA LEU A 197 -11.03 -19.29 4.01
C LEU A 197 -11.71 -18.51 5.13
N ASP A 198 -13.03 -18.63 5.23
CA ASP A 198 -13.80 -18.19 6.40
C ASP A 198 -13.82 -19.26 7.50
N GLY A 199 -14.36 -18.94 8.69
CA GLY A 199 -14.48 -19.90 9.79
C GLY A 199 -13.16 -20.45 10.34
N VAL A 200 -12.03 -19.80 10.08
CA VAL A 200 -10.73 -20.10 10.67
C VAL A 200 -10.71 -19.51 12.08
N LYS A 201 -10.37 -20.30 13.09
CA LYS A 201 -10.13 -19.79 14.44
C LYS A 201 -8.71 -19.23 14.49
N VAL A 202 -8.59 -17.93 14.74
CA VAL A 202 -7.32 -17.19 14.80
C VAL A 202 -7.09 -16.74 16.25
N GLU A 203 -5.89 -16.97 16.76
CA GLU A 203 -5.50 -16.66 18.13
C GLU A 203 -4.18 -15.88 18.15
N LEU A 204 -4.13 -14.82 18.97
CA LEU A 204 -2.95 -13.99 19.18
C LEU A 204 -2.24 -14.39 20.48
N PHE A 205 -0.92 -14.53 20.42
CA PHE A 205 -0.06 -14.90 21.56
C PHE A 205 1.13 -13.96 21.69
N TYR A 206 1.66 -13.80 22.90
CA TYR A 206 2.91 -13.07 23.10
C TYR A 206 4.11 -13.91 22.65
N ALA A 207 4.95 -13.35 21.78
CA ALA A 207 6.19 -14.00 21.33
C ALA A 207 7.26 -14.06 22.42
N ASP A 208 8.24 -14.94 22.24
CA ASP A 208 9.29 -15.20 23.22
C ASP A 208 10.55 -14.37 22.99
N THR A 209 10.40 -13.06 23.04
CA THR A 209 11.47 -12.11 22.70
C THR A 209 12.13 -11.50 23.93
N VAL A 210 13.36 -11.00 23.76
CA VAL A 210 14.08 -10.24 24.80
C VAL A 210 13.27 -9.02 25.24
N ARG A 211 12.65 -8.33 24.27
CA ARG A 211 11.79 -7.18 24.50
C ARG A 211 10.59 -7.53 25.39
N ASN A 212 9.83 -8.58 25.05
CA ASN A 212 8.68 -8.97 25.84
C ASN A 212 9.06 -9.34 27.28
N LYS A 213 10.18 -10.05 27.46
CA LYS A 213 10.72 -10.37 28.79
C LYS A 213 11.09 -9.10 29.58
N ALA A 214 11.70 -8.11 28.92
CA ALA A 214 12.00 -6.80 29.53
C ALA A 214 10.72 -6.09 29.99
N ASN A 215 9.62 -6.23 29.25
CA ASN A 215 8.30 -5.72 29.59
C ASN A 215 7.53 -6.61 30.60
N SER A 216 8.18 -7.60 31.21
CA SER A 216 7.57 -8.56 32.15
C SER A 216 6.39 -9.35 31.55
N ILE A 217 6.39 -9.53 30.23
CA ILE A 217 5.37 -10.30 29.51
C ILE A 217 5.76 -11.78 29.54
N VAL A 218 4.78 -12.64 29.84
CA VAL A 218 4.97 -14.10 29.86
C VAL A 218 4.79 -14.64 28.44
N SER A 219 5.87 -15.16 27.86
CA SER A 219 5.88 -15.74 26.51
C SER A 219 4.88 -16.89 26.35
N TYR A 220 4.42 -17.09 25.12
CA TYR A 220 3.50 -18.17 24.70
C TYR A 220 2.13 -18.15 25.39
N THR A 221 1.78 -17.06 26.07
CA THR A 221 0.45 -16.88 26.66
C THR A 221 -0.47 -16.14 25.69
N SER A 222 -1.76 -16.46 25.76
CA SER A 222 -2.78 -15.77 24.96
C SER A 222 -2.85 -14.31 25.35
N VAL A 223 -2.97 -13.42 24.36
CA VAL A 223 -3.01 -11.98 24.59
C VAL A 223 -4.42 -11.55 25.01
N PRO A 224 -4.60 -10.98 26.21
CA PRO A 224 -5.87 -10.38 26.60
C PRO A 224 -6.02 -9.01 25.91
N MET A 225 -6.87 -8.98 24.88
CA MET A 225 -7.18 -7.78 24.12
C MET A 225 -8.39 -7.04 24.71
N PRO A 226 -8.37 -5.69 24.75
CA PRO A 226 -9.50 -4.90 25.20
C PRO A 226 -10.63 -5.00 24.16
N GLY A 227 -11.86 -4.95 24.65
CA GLY A 227 -13.04 -4.84 23.79
C GLY A 227 -13.09 -3.48 23.11
N ILE A 228 -13.16 -3.44 21.78
CA ILE A 228 -13.40 -2.23 21.00
C ILE A 228 -14.76 -2.39 20.33
N THR A 229 -15.77 -1.70 20.84
CA THR A 229 -17.13 -1.74 20.28
C THR A 229 -17.12 -1.42 18.78
N ASP A 230 -17.90 -2.19 18.03
CA ASP A 230 -18.10 -2.08 16.59
C ASP A 230 -16.82 -2.35 15.77
N PHE A 231 -15.85 -3.08 16.37
CA PHE A 231 -14.64 -3.55 15.69
C PHE A 231 -14.76 -5.04 15.34
N GLU A 232 -15.47 -5.33 14.26
CA GLU A 232 -15.65 -6.68 13.71
C GLU A 232 -14.29 -7.38 13.49
N PRO A 233 -14.22 -8.74 13.54
CA PRO A 233 -15.34 -9.66 13.71
C PRO A 233 -15.72 -9.96 15.18
N ASN A 234 -15.00 -9.44 16.17
CA ASN A 234 -15.20 -9.83 17.57
C ASN A 234 -14.82 -8.72 18.57
N ASP A 235 -15.11 -7.47 18.26
CA ASP A 235 -14.81 -6.30 19.09
C ASP A 235 -13.36 -6.29 19.61
N ASN A 236 -12.39 -6.58 18.74
CA ASN A 236 -10.96 -6.70 19.06
C ASN A 236 -10.60 -7.82 20.06
N ALA A 237 -11.56 -8.62 20.52
CA ALA A 237 -11.29 -9.71 21.45
C ALA A 237 -10.47 -10.82 20.79
N ASN A 238 -9.80 -11.61 21.63
CA ASN A 238 -8.99 -12.77 21.26
C ASN A 238 -9.54 -13.99 22.00
N PRO A 239 -9.85 -15.14 21.36
CA PRO A 239 -9.69 -15.47 19.92
C PRO A 239 -10.67 -14.76 18.98
N GLN A 240 -10.42 -14.89 17.68
CA GLN A 240 -11.35 -14.51 16.61
C GLN A 240 -11.71 -15.70 15.72
N ILE A 241 -12.87 -15.62 15.08
CA ILE A 241 -13.23 -16.48 13.96
C ILE A 241 -13.21 -15.60 12.71
N SER A 242 -12.44 -15.99 11.69
CA SER A 242 -12.40 -15.24 10.44
C SER A 242 -13.78 -15.26 9.78
N THR A 243 -14.30 -14.13 9.36
CA THR A 243 -15.66 -13.99 8.82
C THR A 243 -15.64 -13.63 7.34
N LYS A 244 -16.72 -13.89 6.62
CA LYS A 244 -16.94 -13.40 5.24
C LYS A 244 -17.23 -11.89 5.15
N THR A 245 -16.76 -11.09 6.12
CA THR A 245 -17.18 -9.68 6.21
C THR A 245 -16.66 -8.89 5.01
N LEU A 246 -17.60 -8.23 4.33
CA LEU A 246 -17.38 -7.26 3.25
C LEU A 246 -16.78 -5.98 3.84
N ILE A 247 -15.48 -5.99 4.10
CA ILE A 247 -14.79 -4.77 4.60
C ILE A 247 -14.08 -4.04 3.45
N TRP A 248 -13.93 -4.70 2.28
CA TRP A 248 -13.20 -4.16 1.14
C TRP A 248 -13.92 -4.32 -0.21
N ASN A 249 -14.17 -3.16 -0.84
CA ASN A 249 -14.84 -2.92 -2.12
C ASN A 249 -16.31 -3.35 -2.22
N GLY A 250 -17.19 -2.37 -2.45
CA GLY A 250 -18.55 -2.59 -2.93
C GLY A 250 -18.64 -3.16 -4.36
N ASP A 251 -17.66 -3.98 -4.77
CA ASP A 251 -17.71 -4.75 -6.02
C ASP A 251 -18.34 -6.12 -5.73
N PRO A 252 -19.65 -6.30 -6.01
CA PRO A 252 -20.34 -7.58 -5.80
C PRO A 252 -19.81 -8.73 -6.68
N ALA A 253 -18.85 -8.48 -7.58
CA ALA A 253 -18.27 -9.51 -8.45
C ALA A 253 -17.09 -10.26 -7.83
N ILE A 254 -16.42 -9.70 -6.82
CA ILE A 254 -15.48 -10.43 -5.98
C ILE A 254 -16.33 -10.99 -4.83
N ASN A 255 -16.21 -12.27 -4.46
CA ASN A 255 -17.11 -12.91 -3.47
C ASN A 255 -16.36 -13.83 -2.50
N ASP A 256 -15.04 -13.74 -2.46
CA ASP A 256 -14.16 -14.60 -1.67
C ASP A 256 -13.27 -13.71 -0.77
N TRP A 257 -13.80 -13.25 0.37
CA TRP A 257 -13.04 -12.53 1.42
C TRP A 257 -13.32 -13.08 2.81
N ALA A 258 -12.28 -13.28 3.60
CA ALA A 258 -12.38 -13.77 4.95
C ALA A 258 -11.32 -13.08 5.78
N ASN A 259 -11.80 -12.34 6.77
CA ASN A 259 -11.00 -11.36 7.46
C ASN A 259 -10.96 -11.62 8.96
N TYR A 260 -9.87 -11.18 9.58
CA TYR A 260 -9.68 -11.07 11.02
C TYR A 260 -8.84 -9.80 11.28
N ALA A 261 -8.90 -9.23 12.47
CA ALA A 261 -8.14 -8.03 12.78
C ALA A 261 -7.92 -7.83 14.28
N TRP A 262 -6.76 -7.32 14.67
CA TRP A 262 -6.52 -6.80 16.01
C TRP A 262 -5.85 -5.44 15.95
N MET A 263 -6.30 -4.51 16.80
CA MET A 263 -5.54 -3.34 17.20
C MET A 263 -4.72 -3.72 18.42
N VAL A 264 -3.40 -3.85 18.24
CA VAL A 264 -2.48 -4.44 19.22
C VAL A 264 -1.76 -3.38 20.06
N PHE A 265 -1.19 -3.79 21.20
CA PHE A 265 -0.42 -2.87 22.03
C PHE A 265 0.89 -2.51 21.34
N ASN A 266 1.31 -1.26 21.55
CA ASN A 266 2.59 -0.78 21.04
C ASN A 266 3.78 -1.47 21.74
N ASN A 267 4.89 -1.62 21.02
CA ASN A 267 6.19 -2.10 21.51
C ASN A 267 6.14 -3.49 22.17
N ILE A 268 5.34 -4.40 21.59
CA ILE A 268 5.17 -5.77 22.06
C ILE A 268 5.24 -6.74 20.87
N ASP A 269 5.90 -7.88 21.06
CA ASP A 269 6.02 -8.92 20.03
C ASP A 269 4.92 -9.97 20.15
N TYR A 270 4.37 -10.37 19.01
CA TYR A 270 3.26 -11.32 18.94
C TYR A 270 3.57 -12.50 18.01
N TYR A 271 2.74 -13.53 18.05
CA TYR A 271 2.59 -14.46 16.94
C TYR A 271 1.14 -14.92 16.86
N ILE A 272 0.74 -15.37 15.67
CA ILE A 272 -0.61 -15.83 15.38
C ILE A 272 -0.61 -17.35 15.25
N VAL A 273 -1.64 -17.98 15.81
CA VAL A 273 -1.98 -19.38 15.55
C VAL A 273 -3.35 -19.43 14.90
N ALA A 274 -3.46 -20.12 13.77
CA ALA A 274 -4.72 -20.30 13.07
C ALA A 274 -5.06 -21.77 12.88
N THR A 275 -6.29 -22.15 13.23
CA THR A 275 -6.79 -23.52 13.20
C THR A 275 -8.12 -23.61 12.45
N LYS A 276 -8.23 -24.60 11.58
CA LYS A 276 -9.46 -24.93 10.84
C LYS A 276 -9.49 -26.43 10.56
N LEU A 277 -10.65 -27.06 10.74
CA LEU A 277 -10.82 -28.48 10.44
C LEU A 277 -10.50 -28.76 8.95
N GLY A 278 -9.67 -29.76 8.69
CA GLY A 278 -9.25 -30.12 7.34
C GLY A 278 -8.01 -29.36 6.84
N TYR A 279 -7.39 -28.52 7.67
CA TYR A 279 -6.18 -27.78 7.35
C TYR A 279 -5.10 -28.04 8.39
N GLU A 280 -3.84 -27.89 7.98
CA GLU A 280 -2.71 -27.80 8.90
C GLU A 280 -2.85 -26.55 9.78
N THR A 281 -2.45 -26.68 11.06
CA THR A 281 -2.39 -25.52 11.95
C THR A 281 -1.29 -24.58 11.45
N TYR A 282 -1.67 -23.33 11.21
CA TYR A 282 -0.72 -22.28 10.85
C TYR A 282 -0.17 -21.62 12.13
N ARG A 283 1.15 -21.40 12.18
CA ARG A 283 1.80 -20.50 13.14
C ARG A 283 2.60 -19.47 12.35
N SER A 284 2.41 -18.19 12.62
CA SER A 284 3.23 -17.15 12.00
C SER A 284 4.68 -17.17 12.53
N PRO A 285 5.63 -16.54 11.83
CA PRO A 285 6.82 -15.99 12.47
C PRO A 285 6.45 -15.05 13.61
N ASP A 286 7.43 -14.70 14.44
CA ASP A 286 7.23 -13.68 15.46
C ASP A 286 7.08 -12.31 14.77
N ILE A 287 6.08 -11.56 15.24
CA ILE A 287 5.57 -10.33 14.65
C ILE A 287 6.00 -9.18 15.56
N ALA A 288 6.94 -8.37 15.08
CA ALA A 288 7.52 -7.27 15.85
C ALA A 288 6.75 -5.96 15.69
N VAL A 289 6.07 -5.53 16.76
CA VAL A 289 5.28 -4.29 16.73
C VAL A 289 6.08 -3.12 17.27
N ASP A 290 6.85 -2.50 16.38
CA ASP A 290 7.70 -1.32 16.62
C ASP A 290 7.04 -0.02 16.12
N GLY A 291 5.81 0.23 16.58
CA GLY A 291 5.03 1.37 16.09
C GLY A 291 4.45 1.17 14.69
N ASN A 292 4.48 -0.04 14.12
CA ASN A 292 3.84 -0.33 12.84
C ASN A 292 2.53 -1.11 13.06
N ILE A 293 1.47 -0.78 12.30
CA ILE A 293 0.36 -1.73 12.11
C ILE A 293 0.91 -2.91 11.31
N ILE A 294 0.54 -4.13 11.70
CA ILE A 294 0.92 -5.32 10.93
C ILE A 294 -0.34 -5.98 10.40
N LYS A 295 -0.65 -5.67 9.14
CA LYS A 295 -1.60 -6.45 8.37
C LYS A 295 -0.94 -7.78 8.04
N HIS A 296 -1.48 -8.86 8.60
CA HIS A 296 -0.93 -10.20 8.40
C HIS A 296 -1.88 -11.03 7.55
N SER A 297 -1.48 -11.36 6.32
CA SER A 297 -2.27 -12.23 5.43
C SER A 297 -1.49 -13.50 5.14
N PHE A 298 -2.16 -14.66 5.17
CA PHE A 298 -1.47 -15.94 5.05
C PHE A 298 -2.34 -17.01 4.38
N TYR A 299 -1.67 -18.09 3.96
CA TYR A 299 -2.31 -19.26 3.38
C TYR A 299 -2.33 -20.41 4.39
N MET A 300 -3.44 -21.13 4.47
CA MET A 300 -3.53 -22.41 5.17
C MET A 300 -3.46 -23.57 4.18
N ILE A 301 -2.69 -24.59 4.54
CA ILE A 301 -2.47 -25.79 3.72
C ILE A 301 -3.57 -26.80 4.05
N PRO A 302 -4.39 -27.24 3.07
CA PRO A 302 -5.36 -28.30 3.31
C PRO A 302 -4.63 -29.62 3.62
N LEU A 303 -5.13 -30.38 4.59
CA LEU A 303 -4.62 -31.72 4.86
C LEU A 303 -4.89 -32.59 3.63
N SER A 304 -3.85 -33.22 3.10
CA SER A 304 -3.98 -34.14 1.97
C SER A 304 -5.01 -35.23 2.30
N GLY A 305 -6.08 -35.27 1.52
CA GLY A 305 -7.04 -36.37 1.58
C GLY A 305 -6.34 -37.66 1.21
N ASP A 306 -6.50 -38.70 2.02
CA ASP A 306 -6.18 -40.06 1.63
C ASP A 306 -7.13 -40.43 0.48
N ASP A 307 -6.69 -40.19 -0.74
CA ASP A 307 -7.43 -40.53 -1.95
C ASP A 307 -7.67 -42.04 -1.96
N GLY A 308 -8.95 -42.41 -2.00
CA GLY A 308 -9.41 -43.78 -2.09
C GLY A 308 -8.83 -44.51 -3.30
N GLY A 309 -7.71 -45.20 -3.08
CA GLY A 309 -7.11 -46.14 -4.01
C GLY A 309 -7.77 -47.52 -3.93
N GLY A 310 -8.76 -47.77 -4.80
CA GLY A 310 -9.30 -49.11 -5.02
C GLY A 310 -8.24 -50.07 -5.56
N GLY A 311 -7.76 -50.97 -4.70
CA GLY A 311 -6.85 -52.07 -5.04
C GLY A 311 -7.43 -53.43 -4.66
N LYS A 312 -7.71 -54.26 -5.68
CA LYS A 312 -8.22 -55.64 -5.58
C LYS A 312 -7.29 -56.58 -4.79
N GLY A 313 -7.87 -57.24 -3.79
CA GLY A 313 -7.79 -58.67 -3.46
C GLY A 313 -6.43 -59.38 -3.35
N SER A 314 -6.13 -59.88 -2.15
CA SER A 314 -5.61 -61.25 -1.98
C SER A 314 -5.99 -61.81 -0.62
N SER A 315 -6.60 -63.00 -0.66
CA SER A 315 -7.14 -63.77 0.46
C SER A 315 -6.06 -64.32 1.40
N GLY A 316 -6.40 -64.43 2.69
CA GLY A 316 -5.67 -65.19 3.70
C GLY A 316 -6.51 -65.35 4.96
N ASP A 317 -7.18 -66.50 5.07
CA ASP A 317 -7.97 -66.97 6.20
C ASP A 317 -7.17 -67.09 7.51
N GLY A 318 -7.85 -66.91 8.66
CA GLY A 318 -7.54 -67.69 9.86
C GLY A 318 -7.55 -67.01 11.24
N ASP A 319 -8.76 -66.79 11.76
CA ASP A 319 -9.21 -67.23 13.11
C ASP A 319 -9.07 -66.37 14.40
N SER A 320 -10.24 -66.33 15.08
CA SER A 320 -10.64 -66.19 16.49
C SER A 320 -10.30 -64.98 17.39
N GLY A 321 -11.36 -64.23 17.79
CA GLY A 321 -11.56 -63.89 19.22
C GLY A 321 -12.16 -62.52 19.61
N LYS A 322 -13.48 -62.50 19.90
CA LYS A 322 -14.22 -61.69 20.92
C LYS A 322 -14.15 -60.14 20.97
N GLY A 323 -15.29 -59.50 20.65
CA GLY A 323 -16.14 -58.77 21.63
C GLY A 323 -15.79 -57.35 22.11
N SER A 324 -16.39 -56.34 21.47
CA SER A 324 -17.11 -55.16 22.02
C SER A 324 -16.47 -54.24 23.11
N LYS A 325 -16.16 -52.98 22.76
CA LYS A 325 -16.87 -51.73 23.15
C LYS A 325 -16.02 -50.49 22.89
N GLY A 326 -16.66 -49.42 22.42
CA GLY A 326 -16.04 -48.15 22.06
C GLY A 326 -15.50 -47.34 23.24
N GLY A 327 -14.56 -46.45 22.93
CA GLY A 327 -14.01 -45.43 23.80
C GLY A 327 -13.01 -44.60 23.01
N GLY A 328 -13.38 -43.34 22.71
CA GLY A 328 -12.51 -42.40 22.02
C GLY A 328 -11.21 -42.20 22.80
N LYS A 329 -10.07 -42.28 22.10
CA LYS A 329 -8.77 -41.91 22.67
C LYS A 329 -8.72 -40.39 22.80
N VAL A 330 -8.82 -39.93 24.04
CA VAL A 330 -8.29 -38.64 24.47
C VAL A 330 -6.78 -38.67 24.22
N VAL A 331 -6.29 -37.81 23.34
CA VAL A 331 -4.84 -37.61 23.15
C VAL A 331 -4.42 -36.60 24.21
N THR A 332 -3.67 -37.07 25.21
CA THR A 332 -2.98 -36.22 26.19
C THR A 332 -1.87 -35.41 25.50
N PRO A 333 -1.65 -34.13 25.87
CA PRO A 333 -0.53 -33.37 25.35
C PRO A 333 0.79 -34.00 25.80
N VAL A 334 1.71 -34.20 24.86
CA VAL A 334 3.07 -34.65 25.14
C VAL A 334 3.91 -33.40 25.40
N SER A 335 4.52 -33.29 26.58
CA SER A 335 5.53 -32.25 26.85
C SER A 335 6.71 -32.41 25.87
N PRO A 336 7.25 -31.31 25.32
CA PRO A 336 8.43 -31.36 24.45
C PRO A 336 9.61 -32.02 25.17
N LYS A 337 10.31 -32.89 24.45
CA LYS A 337 11.58 -33.48 24.89
C LYS A 337 12.63 -32.37 24.94
N GLU A 338 13.43 -32.35 26.01
CA GLU A 338 14.57 -31.44 26.19
C GLU A 338 15.49 -31.43 24.95
N GLU A 339 15.87 -30.24 24.51
CA GLU A 339 16.75 -30.02 23.36
C GLU A 339 18.16 -30.61 23.59
N PRO A 340 18.78 -31.24 22.58
CA PRO A 340 20.17 -31.67 22.68
C PRO A 340 21.11 -30.46 22.72
N LYS A 341 22.12 -30.51 23.60
CA LYS A 341 23.19 -29.51 23.67
C LYS A 341 24.04 -29.48 22.39
N PRO A 342 24.56 -28.32 21.98
CA PRO A 342 25.26 -28.15 20.70
C PRO A 342 26.68 -28.73 20.77
N GLU A 343 27.04 -29.55 19.78
CA GLU A 343 28.44 -29.85 19.44
C GLU A 343 28.71 -29.38 17.99
N ASP A 344 29.65 -28.43 17.91
CA ASP A 344 30.50 -27.98 16.80
C ASP A 344 30.02 -28.16 15.33
N GLY A 345 29.43 -27.08 14.81
CA GLY A 345 29.88 -26.38 13.58
C GLY A 345 29.78 -27.06 12.22
N LEU A 346 28.75 -26.67 11.45
CA LEU A 346 28.79 -26.58 9.97
C LEU A 346 28.07 -25.29 9.51
N PRO A 347 28.47 -24.69 8.37
CA PRO A 347 28.20 -23.30 8.03
C PRO A 347 26.75 -23.04 7.60
N VAL A 348 26.31 -21.82 7.90
CA VAL A 348 24.96 -21.28 7.68
C VAL A 348 24.74 -20.97 6.20
N GLU A 349 23.80 -21.67 5.56
CA GLU A 349 23.10 -21.21 4.35
C GLU A 349 21.59 -21.32 4.62
N ASP A 350 20.87 -20.26 4.23
CA ASP A 350 19.43 -20.07 4.30
C ASP A 350 18.79 -19.88 5.70
N ALA A 351 18.89 -18.65 6.21
CA ALA A 351 17.89 -18.08 7.10
C ALA A 351 17.31 -16.82 6.43
N ILE A 352 16.10 -16.99 5.87
CA ILE A 352 15.28 -15.89 5.36
C ILE A 352 14.64 -15.21 6.57
N GLU A 353 15.07 -13.98 6.88
CA GLU A 353 14.27 -13.04 7.67
C GLU A 353 13.34 -12.28 6.71
N LEU A 354 12.06 -12.62 6.76
CA LEU A 354 10.98 -11.83 6.17
C LEU A 354 10.42 -10.92 7.25
N SER A 355 10.58 -9.60 7.11
CA SER A 355 9.85 -8.63 7.93
C SER A 355 9.47 -7.36 7.15
N ALA A 356 8.33 -6.80 7.60
CA ALA A 356 7.62 -5.59 7.21
C ALA A 356 6.94 -5.56 5.82
N ASP A 357 5.71 -6.08 5.80
CA ASP A 357 4.62 -5.56 4.96
C ASP A 357 4.27 -4.15 5.48
N GLN A 358 4.95 -3.12 4.96
CA GLN A 358 4.57 -1.72 5.11
C GLN A 358 4.00 -1.22 3.79
N ARG A 359 2.69 -1.34 3.62
CA ARG A 359 1.96 -0.47 2.70
C ARG A 359 1.31 0.63 3.53
N LEU A 360 2.06 1.70 3.78
CA LEU A 360 1.43 3.00 4.00
C LEU A 360 0.64 3.31 2.71
N TYR A 361 -0.66 3.56 2.83
CA TYR A 361 -1.39 4.26 1.79
C TYR A 361 -1.01 5.74 1.90
N LEU A 362 0.15 6.11 1.37
CA LEU A 362 0.48 7.50 1.12
C LEU A 362 -0.27 7.92 -0.16
N GLU A 363 -1.40 8.59 -0.02
CA GLU A 363 -1.74 9.63 -1.00
C GLU A 363 -0.96 10.88 -0.62
N GLU A 364 0.34 10.91 -0.96
CA GLU A 364 1.12 12.13 -0.90
C GLU A 364 0.62 13.10 -1.97
N THR A 365 0.33 14.32 -1.55
CA THR A 365 -0.06 15.41 -2.43
C THR A 365 1.04 16.46 -2.49
N ASP A 366 2.01 16.25 -3.38
CA ASP A 366 2.99 17.28 -3.74
C ASP A 366 2.41 18.18 -4.84
N GLY A 367 2.68 19.48 -4.77
CA GLY A 367 2.32 20.47 -5.78
C GLY A 367 3.57 21.02 -6.44
N GLU A 368 3.81 20.68 -7.71
CA GLU A 368 4.82 21.34 -8.54
C GLU A 368 4.19 21.84 -9.85
N LEU A 369 4.69 22.99 -10.33
CA LEU A 369 4.15 23.80 -11.42
C LEU A 369 4.89 23.52 -12.74
N GLU A 370 4.22 22.92 -13.73
CA GLU A 370 4.69 22.95 -15.13
C GLU A 370 3.51 22.93 -16.13
N ILE A 371 3.37 23.98 -16.96
CA ILE A 371 2.35 24.08 -18.02
C ILE A 371 2.95 23.71 -19.37
N LYS A 372 2.37 22.73 -20.08
CA LYS A 372 2.10 22.83 -21.54
C LYS A 372 1.14 21.77 -22.11
N TYR A 373 0.03 22.30 -22.64
CA TYR A 373 -0.95 21.85 -23.65
C TYR A 373 -1.57 20.43 -23.66
N VAL A 374 -2.91 20.45 -23.76
CA VAL A 374 -3.89 19.36 -23.63
C VAL A 374 -4.20 18.69 -24.97
N SER A 375 -4.43 17.37 -24.94
CA SER A 375 -5.43 16.71 -25.79
C SER A 375 -6.30 15.80 -24.91
N THR A 376 -7.53 16.24 -24.67
CA THR A 376 -8.59 15.47 -24.00
C THR A 376 -9.13 14.37 -24.91
N ASN A 377 -9.49 13.23 -24.33
CA ASN A 377 -10.42 12.28 -24.95
C ASN A 377 -11.76 12.27 -24.19
N GLU A 378 -12.85 12.20 -24.94
CA GLU A 378 -14.19 12.74 -24.66
C GLU A 378 -15.08 12.05 -23.59
N ASN A 379 -14.58 11.28 -22.62
CA ASN A 379 -15.52 10.43 -21.82
C ASN A 379 -15.52 10.52 -20.30
N GLY A 380 -14.76 11.40 -19.62
CA GLY A 380 -15.02 11.76 -18.21
C GLY A 380 -15.26 10.59 -17.22
N LYS A 381 -14.68 9.42 -17.45
CA LYS A 381 -14.82 8.23 -16.61
C LYS A 381 -13.56 8.05 -15.78
N ASN A 382 -13.71 8.05 -14.45
CA ASN A 382 -12.69 7.61 -13.52
C ASN A 382 -12.16 6.23 -13.96
N GLY A 383 -10.90 6.18 -14.38
CA GLY A 383 -10.28 4.95 -14.84
C GLY A 383 -9.91 4.07 -13.65
N LEU A 384 -10.59 2.93 -13.50
CA LEU A 384 -10.12 1.82 -12.66
C LEU A 384 -8.68 1.45 -13.06
N HIS A 385 -7.70 1.76 -12.21
CA HIS A 385 -6.33 1.23 -12.35
C HIS A 385 -6.36 -0.24 -11.98
N ARG A 386 -6.26 -1.12 -12.99
CA ARG A 386 -6.20 -2.57 -12.79
C ARG A 386 -4.76 -3.00 -12.87
N ARG A 387 -4.32 -3.79 -11.89
CA ARG A 387 -2.97 -4.38 -11.83
C ARG A 387 -2.59 -5.02 -13.17
N TYR A 388 -1.71 -4.37 -13.92
CA TYR A 388 -1.22 -4.86 -15.21
C TYR A 388 0.18 -5.47 -15.08
N ILE A 389 1.04 -4.94 -14.23
CA ILE A 389 2.29 -5.61 -13.81
C ILE A 389 1.99 -6.45 -12.56
N GLN A 390 2.37 -7.71 -12.62
CA GLN A 390 2.36 -8.62 -11.48
C GLN A 390 3.82 -8.89 -11.13
N GLY A 391 4.15 -8.79 -9.85
CA GLY A 391 5.45 -9.19 -9.34
C GLY A 391 5.72 -10.67 -9.60
N VAL A 392 6.90 -11.15 -9.24
CA VAL A 392 7.29 -12.54 -9.41
C VAL A 392 6.58 -13.47 -8.41
N PRO A 393 6.53 -14.79 -8.68
CA PRO A 393 6.10 -15.78 -7.68
C PRO A 393 6.83 -15.56 -6.34
N GLY A 394 6.09 -15.51 -5.25
CA GLY A 394 6.60 -15.08 -3.94
C GLY A 394 6.13 -13.68 -3.50
N GLY A 395 5.48 -12.91 -4.39
CA GLY A 395 4.82 -11.64 -4.04
C GLY A 395 5.73 -10.41 -4.14
N GLU A 396 6.99 -10.59 -4.52
CA GLU A 396 7.96 -9.51 -4.73
C GLU A 396 7.72 -8.79 -6.06
N PHE A 397 7.78 -7.46 -6.07
CA PHE A 397 7.67 -6.68 -7.31
C PHE A 397 8.96 -6.70 -8.15
N LYS A 398 10.13 -6.88 -7.51
CA LYS A 398 11.47 -6.85 -8.12
C LYS A 398 11.66 -5.67 -9.10
N PRO A 399 11.57 -4.41 -8.61
CA PRO A 399 11.62 -3.22 -9.48
C PRO A 399 12.93 -3.10 -10.27
N ASP A 400 14.03 -3.62 -9.74
CA ASP A 400 15.35 -3.57 -10.38
C ASP A 400 15.64 -4.77 -11.29
N ASN A 401 14.73 -5.75 -11.36
CA ASN A 401 14.91 -6.87 -12.27
C ASN A 401 14.67 -6.45 -13.72
N ASN A 402 15.49 -6.99 -14.62
CA ASN A 402 15.18 -6.95 -16.04
C ASN A 402 13.82 -7.60 -16.30
N ILE A 403 12.95 -6.87 -16.98
CA ILE A 403 11.64 -7.37 -17.39
C ILE A 403 11.75 -8.11 -18.71
N THR A 404 11.11 -9.27 -18.78
CA THR A 404 11.11 -10.11 -19.98
C THR A 404 10.11 -9.61 -21.02
N ARG A 405 10.33 -10.00 -22.27
CA ARG A 405 9.40 -9.72 -23.37
C ARG A 405 8.00 -10.28 -23.11
N ALA A 406 7.90 -11.45 -22.46
CA ALA A 406 6.62 -12.05 -22.08
C ALA A 406 5.88 -11.23 -21.01
N GLU A 407 6.59 -10.76 -19.99
CA GLU A 407 6.00 -9.94 -18.92
C GLU A 407 5.45 -8.62 -19.47
N ILE A 408 6.15 -7.97 -20.41
CA ILE A 408 5.64 -6.76 -21.08
C ILE A 408 4.42 -7.08 -21.94
N ALA A 409 4.43 -8.16 -22.73
CA ALA A 409 3.28 -8.53 -23.54
C ALA A 409 2.03 -8.78 -22.67
N VAL A 410 2.20 -9.47 -21.55
CA VAL A 410 1.13 -9.72 -20.57
C VAL A 410 0.69 -8.42 -19.85
N ALA A 411 1.61 -7.50 -19.57
CA ALA A 411 1.24 -6.21 -19.00
C ALA A 411 0.34 -5.42 -19.95
N PHE A 412 0.72 -5.30 -21.23
CA PHE A 412 -0.06 -4.57 -22.23
C PHE A 412 -1.39 -5.27 -22.58
N SER A 413 -1.45 -6.61 -22.62
CA SER A 413 -2.71 -7.33 -22.80
C SER A 413 -3.71 -7.03 -21.67
N ARG A 414 -3.23 -6.88 -20.42
CA ARG A 414 -4.06 -6.52 -19.26
C ARG A 414 -4.51 -5.06 -19.28
N ILE A 415 -3.61 -4.14 -19.62
CA ILE A 415 -3.93 -2.71 -19.81
C ILE A 415 -5.09 -2.59 -20.80
N LEU A 416 -5.01 -3.31 -21.92
CA LEU A 416 -5.98 -3.27 -23.00
C LEU A 416 -7.18 -4.22 -22.85
N LYS A 417 -7.24 -5.05 -21.78
CA LYS A 417 -8.30 -6.06 -21.56
C LYS A 417 -8.42 -7.11 -22.69
N LEU A 418 -7.32 -7.49 -23.32
CA LEU A 418 -7.35 -8.30 -24.54
C LEU A 418 -7.35 -9.81 -24.30
N GLU A 419 -6.95 -10.27 -23.10
CA GLU A 419 -6.71 -11.70 -22.85
C GLU A 419 -7.98 -12.54 -23.06
N ASP A 420 -9.15 -12.03 -22.69
CA ASP A 420 -10.44 -12.70 -22.88
C ASP A 420 -10.99 -12.64 -24.31
N LEU A 421 -10.34 -11.85 -25.19
CA LEU A 421 -10.71 -11.73 -26.60
C LEU A 421 -9.97 -12.71 -27.50
N VAL A 422 -8.95 -13.40 -26.97
CA VAL A 422 -8.12 -14.35 -27.71
C VAL A 422 -8.41 -15.80 -27.33
N LYS A 423 -8.11 -16.72 -28.25
CA LYS A 423 -8.55 -18.14 -28.17
C LYS A 423 -7.48 -19.09 -27.64
N GLY A 424 -6.25 -18.63 -27.41
CA GLY A 424 -5.11 -19.50 -27.11
C GLY A 424 -4.56 -20.14 -28.38
N GLU A 425 -4.10 -19.32 -29.32
CA GLU A 425 -3.42 -19.76 -30.55
C GLU A 425 -1.90 -19.65 -30.40
N VAL A 426 -1.16 -20.62 -30.97
CA VAL A 426 0.31 -20.55 -31.05
C VAL A 426 0.69 -19.67 -32.22
N LEU A 427 1.33 -18.53 -31.94
CA LEU A 427 1.81 -17.60 -32.97
C LEU A 427 3.33 -17.70 -33.21
N TYR A 428 4.08 -18.26 -32.26
CA TYR A 428 5.53 -18.34 -32.28
C TYR A 428 6.00 -19.72 -31.80
N ASP A 429 7.10 -20.21 -32.36
CA ASP A 429 7.57 -21.58 -32.14
C ASP A 429 8.06 -21.85 -30.70
N ASP A 430 8.43 -20.81 -29.94
CA ASP A 430 8.91 -20.87 -28.56
C ASP A 430 7.87 -20.44 -27.51
N VAL A 431 6.59 -20.43 -27.88
CA VAL A 431 5.49 -20.09 -26.96
C VAL A 431 4.50 -21.25 -26.88
N ASP A 432 4.66 -22.07 -25.84
CA ASP A 432 3.74 -23.17 -25.53
C ASP A 432 2.36 -22.65 -25.12
N LEU A 433 1.28 -23.25 -25.62
CA LEU A 433 -0.11 -22.87 -25.26
C LEU A 433 -0.40 -22.92 -23.75
N GLY A 434 0.28 -23.81 -23.03
CA GLY A 434 0.13 -23.96 -21.58
C GLY A 434 0.95 -22.95 -20.76
N ALA A 435 1.82 -22.15 -21.40
CA ALA A 435 2.62 -21.17 -20.69
C ALA A 435 1.76 -20.02 -20.18
N TRP A 436 2.07 -19.52 -18.99
CA TRP A 436 1.32 -18.44 -18.33
C TRP A 436 1.21 -17.16 -19.18
N HIS A 437 2.19 -16.93 -20.07
CA HIS A 437 2.25 -15.77 -20.96
C HIS A 437 1.61 -16.00 -22.34
N ALA A 438 1.17 -17.22 -22.67
CA ALA A 438 0.74 -17.57 -24.03
C ALA A 438 -0.40 -16.66 -24.55
N ARG A 439 -1.45 -16.47 -23.75
CA ARG A 439 -2.59 -15.60 -24.11
C ARG A 439 -2.20 -14.12 -24.20
N GLY A 440 -1.33 -13.64 -23.29
CA GLY A 440 -0.85 -12.26 -23.34
C GLY A 440 0.00 -11.98 -24.58
N VAL A 441 0.88 -12.92 -24.95
CA VAL A 441 1.68 -12.86 -26.17
C VAL A 441 0.80 -12.88 -27.43
N GLU A 442 -0.20 -13.77 -27.47
CA GLU A 442 -1.17 -13.82 -28.58
C GLU A 442 -1.90 -12.48 -28.73
N ALA A 443 -2.45 -11.98 -27.63
CA ALA A 443 -3.22 -10.74 -27.58
C ALA A 443 -2.40 -9.52 -28.01
N ALA A 444 -1.22 -9.32 -27.40
CA ALA A 444 -0.36 -8.19 -27.72
C ALA A 444 0.17 -8.25 -29.16
N SER A 445 0.36 -9.45 -29.72
CA SER A 445 0.79 -9.61 -31.11
C SER A 445 -0.35 -9.34 -32.09
N LYS A 446 -1.58 -9.79 -31.80
CA LYS A 446 -2.76 -9.51 -32.64
C LYS A 446 -3.15 -8.04 -32.65
N GLU A 447 -2.90 -7.32 -31.55
CA GLU A 447 -3.04 -5.86 -31.47
C GLU A 447 -1.90 -5.10 -32.19
N GLY A 448 -0.88 -5.81 -32.68
CA GLY A 448 0.24 -5.23 -33.42
C GLY A 448 1.30 -4.57 -32.52
N LEU A 449 1.28 -4.82 -31.21
CA LEU A 449 2.30 -4.31 -30.29
C LEU A 449 3.63 -5.05 -30.46
N PHE A 450 3.56 -6.38 -30.61
CA PHE A 450 4.69 -7.27 -30.82
C PHE A 450 4.63 -7.98 -32.17
N HIS A 451 5.79 -8.17 -32.81
CA HIS A 451 5.93 -8.90 -34.09
C HIS A 451 6.93 -10.07 -34.01
N GLY A 452 7.28 -10.52 -32.81
CA GLY A 452 8.37 -11.47 -32.59
C GLY A 452 9.73 -10.92 -33.01
N THR A 453 10.68 -11.80 -33.31
CA THR A 453 12.06 -11.44 -33.68
C THR A 453 12.35 -11.58 -35.17
N GLY A 454 11.33 -11.86 -35.98
CA GLY A 454 11.40 -11.97 -37.44
C GLY A 454 11.83 -13.35 -37.97
N ASP A 455 12.22 -14.25 -37.09
CA ASP A 455 12.68 -15.62 -37.36
C ASP A 455 11.67 -16.70 -36.92
N GLY A 456 10.44 -16.30 -36.59
CA GLY A 456 9.37 -17.19 -36.10
C GLY A 456 9.33 -17.33 -34.58
N TYR A 457 10.26 -16.71 -33.86
CA TYR A 457 10.34 -16.78 -32.40
C TYR A 457 9.85 -15.49 -31.73
N PHE A 458 9.38 -15.61 -30.49
CA PHE A 458 9.02 -14.49 -29.63
C PHE A 458 10.12 -14.13 -28.63
N ARG A 459 10.86 -15.14 -28.14
CA ARG A 459 11.86 -15.09 -27.08
C ARG A 459 11.29 -14.63 -25.74
N PRO A 460 10.32 -15.38 -25.16
CA PRO A 460 9.51 -14.94 -24.03
C PRO A 460 10.31 -14.64 -22.76
N VAL A 461 11.37 -15.40 -22.49
CA VAL A 461 12.22 -15.25 -21.29
C VAL A 461 13.37 -14.25 -21.46
N GLN A 462 13.58 -13.73 -22.67
CA GLN A 462 14.63 -12.74 -22.91
C GLN A 462 14.20 -11.39 -22.34
N ALA A 463 15.13 -10.70 -21.68
CA ALA A 463 14.93 -9.31 -21.26
C ALA A 463 14.58 -8.43 -22.47
N ILE A 464 13.57 -7.57 -22.32
CA ILE A 464 13.26 -6.59 -23.34
C ILE A 464 14.30 -5.47 -23.29
N THR A 465 14.78 -5.04 -24.45
CA THR A 465 15.66 -3.86 -24.52
C THR A 465 14.85 -2.57 -24.45
N ARG A 466 15.46 -1.47 -24.04
CA ARG A 466 14.87 -0.12 -24.02
C ARG A 466 14.35 0.31 -25.39
N GLY A 467 15.04 -0.05 -26.47
CA GLY A 467 14.60 0.22 -27.84
C GLY A 467 13.37 -0.59 -28.24
N GLU A 468 13.28 -1.85 -27.81
CA GLU A 468 12.09 -2.69 -28.02
C GLU A 468 10.90 -2.19 -27.20
N LEU A 469 11.11 -1.87 -25.93
CA LEU A 469 10.06 -1.33 -25.07
C LEU A 469 9.54 0.02 -25.60
N ALA A 470 10.44 0.92 -26.03
CA ALA A 470 10.09 2.17 -26.69
C ALA A 470 9.19 1.93 -27.92
N THR A 471 9.52 0.92 -28.72
CA THR A 471 8.71 0.56 -29.89
C THR A 471 7.31 0.07 -29.50
N VAL A 472 7.21 -0.78 -28.46
CA VAL A 472 5.93 -1.28 -27.95
C VAL A 472 5.06 -0.12 -27.42
N ILE A 473 5.64 0.79 -26.63
CA ILE A 473 4.93 1.96 -26.09
C ILE A 473 4.47 2.88 -27.23
N ALA A 474 5.32 3.16 -28.22
CA ALA A 474 4.97 4.02 -29.34
C ALA A 474 3.81 3.43 -30.17
N ARG A 475 3.79 2.11 -30.39
CA ARG A 475 2.69 1.42 -31.06
C ARG A 475 1.41 1.45 -30.24
N PHE A 476 1.50 1.21 -28.94
CA PHE A 476 0.36 1.31 -28.02
C PHE A 476 -0.28 2.70 -28.06
N LEU A 477 0.54 3.75 -28.10
CA LEU A 477 0.10 5.15 -28.22
C LEU A 477 -0.24 5.57 -29.65
N LYS A 478 -0.07 4.67 -30.63
CA LYS A 478 -0.31 4.90 -32.06
C LYS A 478 0.48 6.10 -32.61
N LEU A 479 1.71 6.29 -32.10
CA LEU A 479 2.61 7.33 -32.58
C LEU A 479 3.13 6.99 -33.98
N PRO A 480 3.29 8.00 -34.86
CA PRO A 480 3.75 7.77 -36.22
C PRO A 480 5.23 7.32 -36.24
N ASP A 481 5.56 6.42 -37.16
CA ASP A 481 6.94 6.07 -37.49
C ASP A 481 7.48 7.04 -38.56
N GLU A 482 7.57 8.32 -38.18
CA GLU A 482 8.00 9.40 -39.07
C GLU A 482 9.46 9.80 -38.81
N LYS A 483 10.17 10.11 -39.90
CA LYS A 483 11.58 10.49 -39.83
C LYS A 483 11.71 11.92 -39.31
N LEU A 484 12.22 12.07 -38.10
CA LEU A 484 12.46 13.37 -37.48
C LEU A 484 13.78 14.02 -37.91
N ILE A 485 13.80 15.36 -37.90
CA ILE A 485 14.93 16.20 -38.35
C ILE A 485 15.96 16.41 -37.22
N GLU A 486 15.55 16.29 -35.96
CA GLU A 486 16.39 16.57 -34.79
C GLU A 486 16.15 15.57 -33.66
N THR A 487 17.21 15.17 -32.96
CA THR A 487 17.19 14.20 -31.85
C THR A 487 18.11 14.67 -30.73
N LYS A 488 17.71 14.40 -29.48
CA LYS A 488 18.54 14.62 -28.29
C LYS A 488 19.59 13.54 -28.08
N PHE A 489 19.34 12.31 -28.56
CA PHE A 489 20.16 11.14 -28.23
C PHE A 489 21.10 10.77 -29.38
N LYS A 490 22.40 10.75 -29.08
CA LYS A 490 23.45 10.53 -30.09
C LYS A 490 23.58 9.08 -30.52
N ASP A 491 23.28 8.16 -29.61
CA ASP A 491 23.41 6.70 -29.79
C ASP A 491 22.23 6.05 -30.51
N THR A 492 21.14 6.80 -30.76
CA THR A 492 19.96 6.28 -31.45
C THR A 492 19.96 6.53 -32.95
N VAL A 493 20.83 7.40 -33.47
CA VAL A 493 20.79 7.90 -34.87
C VAL A 493 20.79 6.78 -35.92
N ASN A 494 21.46 5.66 -35.66
CA ASN A 494 21.51 4.49 -36.55
C ASN A 494 20.74 3.28 -36.00
N HIS A 495 19.97 3.45 -34.93
CA HIS A 495 19.20 2.40 -34.31
C HIS A 495 17.83 2.25 -34.99
N TRP A 496 17.34 1.03 -35.17
CA TRP A 496 16.07 0.79 -35.86
C TRP A 496 14.86 1.40 -35.12
N ALA A 497 14.93 1.53 -33.80
CA ALA A 497 13.91 2.18 -32.97
C ALA A 497 14.03 3.73 -32.94
N PHE A 498 14.90 4.33 -33.76
CA PHE A 498 15.22 5.76 -33.74
C PHE A 498 13.97 6.66 -33.73
N ASN A 499 13.08 6.48 -34.72
CA ASN A 499 11.89 7.32 -34.87
C ASN A 499 10.96 7.22 -33.65
N TYR A 500 10.72 6.00 -33.16
CA TYR A 500 9.88 5.78 -31.99
C TYR A 500 10.47 6.39 -30.72
N ILE A 501 11.78 6.25 -30.49
CA ILE A 501 12.44 6.86 -29.33
C ILE A 501 12.34 8.39 -29.41
N ALA A 502 12.54 8.96 -30.58
CA ALA A 502 12.47 10.41 -30.78
C ALA A 502 11.03 10.94 -30.60
N GLU A 503 10.00 10.24 -31.06
CA GLU A 503 8.61 10.61 -30.81
C GLU A 503 8.23 10.49 -29.33
N LEU A 504 8.64 9.42 -28.65
CA LEU A 504 8.39 9.28 -27.21
C LEU A 504 9.08 10.38 -26.40
N TYR A 505 10.29 10.78 -26.78
CA TYR A 505 10.99 11.89 -26.16
C TYR A 505 10.26 13.22 -26.38
N ARG A 506 9.79 13.49 -27.61
CA ARG A 506 9.03 14.71 -27.94
C ARG A 506 7.72 14.83 -27.17
N ASN A 507 7.10 13.69 -26.82
CA ASN A 507 5.88 13.62 -26.04
C ASN A 507 6.12 13.47 -24.53
N ASN A 508 7.36 13.67 -24.04
CA ASN A 508 7.74 13.57 -22.63
C ASN A 508 7.45 12.21 -21.95
N ILE A 509 7.41 11.13 -22.73
CA ILE A 509 7.13 9.77 -22.22
C ILE A 509 8.42 9.06 -21.80
N VAL A 510 9.54 9.35 -22.48
CA VAL A 510 10.85 8.81 -22.13
C VAL A 510 11.86 9.93 -21.95
N THR A 511 12.70 9.78 -20.94
CA THR A 511 13.92 10.57 -20.75
C THR A 511 15.13 9.73 -21.16
N GLY A 512 16.25 10.40 -21.40
CA GLY A 512 17.54 9.73 -21.54
C GLY A 512 18.49 10.19 -20.45
N TYR A 513 19.72 9.70 -20.51
CA TYR A 513 20.72 9.96 -19.51
C TYR A 513 21.30 11.38 -19.65
N ALA A 514 21.88 11.89 -18.55
CA ALA A 514 22.41 13.26 -18.47
C ALA A 514 23.52 13.56 -19.49
N ASP A 515 24.21 12.53 -19.99
CA ASP A 515 25.25 12.57 -21.02
C ASP A 515 24.68 12.63 -22.47
N GLY A 516 23.36 12.63 -22.64
CA GLY A 516 22.71 12.76 -23.94
C GLY A 516 22.65 11.46 -24.75
N ILE A 517 22.61 10.32 -24.06
CA ILE A 517 22.38 8.99 -24.69
C ILE A 517 21.08 8.36 -24.18
N PHE A 518 20.54 7.42 -24.94
CA PHE A 518 19.32 6.69 -24.59
C PHE A 518 19.57 5.24 -24.15
N ARG A 519 20.64 4.62 -24.65
CA ARG A 519 21.00 3.21 -24.53
C ARG A 519 19.91 2.27 -25.03
N PRO A 520 19.60 2.27 -26.33
CA PRO A 520 18.48 1.47 -26.86
C PRO A 520 18.69 -0.04 -26.80
N GLY A 521 19.93 -0.51 -26.60
CA GLY A 521 20.25 -1.93 -26.46
C GLY A 521 20.32 -2.44 -25.02
N ASP A 522 20.22 -1.54 -24.03
CA ASP A 522 20.19 -1.90 -22.60
C ASP A 522 18.81 -2.43 -22.19
#